data_AF-A0A9P4I2R0-F1
#
_entry.id   AF-A0A9P4I2R0-F1
#
_cell.length_a   1.000
_cell.length_b   1.000
_cell.length_c   1.000
_cell.angle_alpha   90.00
_cell.angle_beta   90.00
_cell.angle_gamma   90.00
#
_symmetry.space_group_name_H-M   'P 1'
#
loop_
_entity.id
_entity.type
_entity.pdbx_description
1 polymer ?
#
loop_
_entity_poly.entity_id
_entity_poly.type
_entity_poly.pdbx_seq_one_letter_code
_entity_poly.pdbx_strand_id
1 'polypeptide(L)'
;MSSVYGNCCSKDGICGATAEYCGADCQLGFGICENTRGTPSMDGTCGGSLGYTCEGSKFGDCCSQYGFCGPSSAYCEAGCNGNHGHCH
;
A
#
# COMPACT_ATOMS: atom_id res chain seq x y z
N MET A 1 -14.89 -14.23 10.68
CA MET A 1 -16.04 -13.64 9.98
C MET A 1 -15.56 -13.16 8.62
N SER A 2 -15.55 -14.04 7.62
CA SER A 2 -15.26 -13.66 6.23
C SER A 2 -16.59 -13.45 5.54
N SER A 3 -16.89 -12.21 5.16
CA SER A 3 -18.07 -11.93 4.35
C SER A 3 -17.99 -12.76 3.07
N VAL A 4 -19.07 -13.43 2.69
CA VAL A 4 -19.17 -14.28 1.48
C VAL A 4 -18.86 -13.48 0.20
N TYR A 5 -18.87 -12.14 0.28
CA TYR A 5 -18.62 -11.20 -0.81
C TYR A 5 -17.16 -10.76 -0.96
N GLY A 6 -16.20 -11.31 -0.19
CA GLY A 6 -14.80 -10.93 -0.32
C GLY A 6 -14.43 -9.59 0.33
N ASN A 7 -13.13 -9.39 0.51
CA ASN A 7 -12.56 -8.33 1.35
C ASN A 7 -12.17 -7.07 0.57
N CYS A 8 -12.41 -7.00 -0.74
CA CYS A 8 -12.00 -5.90 -1.61
C CYS A 8 -13.22 -5.18 -2.15
N CYS A 9 -13.16 -3.88 -2.44
CA CYS A 9 -14.24 -3.15 -3.11
C CYS A 9 -13.68 -2.31 -4.26
N SER A 10 -14.21 -2.42 -5.47
CA SER A 10 -13.78 -1.60 -6.61
C SER A 10 -14.30 -0.15 -6.50
N LYS A 11 -13.77 0.77 -7.33
CA LYS A 11 -14.26 2.15 -7.46
C LYS A 11 -15.75 2.24 -7.82
N ASP A 12 -16.30 1.22 -8.45
CA ASP A 12 -17.72 1.11 -8.79
C ASP A 12 -18.62 0.77 -7.59
N GLY A 13 -18.05 0.62 -6.40
CA GLY A 13 -18.78 0.30 -5.17
C GLY A 13 -19.19 -1.17 -5.07
N ILE A 14 -18.59 -2.04 -5.88
CA ILE A 14 -18.85 -3.48 -5.88
C ILE A 14 -17.76 -4.18 -5.10
N CYS A 15 -18.16 -4.97 -4.11
CA CYS A 15 -17.24 -5.70 -3.24
C CYS A 15 -17.14 -7.18 -3.62
N GLY A 16 -15.90 -7.68 -3.66
CA GLY A 16 -15.52 -8.99 -4.17
C GLY A 16 -14.19 -9.48 -3.59
N ALA A 17 -13.84 -10.73 -3.88
CA ALA A 17 -12.53 -11.33 -3.56
C ALA A 17 -11.69 -11.62 -4.81
N THR A 18 -12.18 -11.30 -6.01
CA THR A 18 -11.44 -11.56 -7.26
C THR A 18 -10.53 -10.39 -7.59
N ALA A 19 -9.49 -10.66 -8.39
CA ALA A 19 -8.52 -9.66 -8.86
C ALA A 19 -9.17 -8.45 -9.56
N GLU A 20 -10.40 -8.55 -10.06
CA GLU A 20 -11.16 -7.41 -10.61
C GLU A 20 -11.59 -6.42 -9.52
N TYR A 21 -12.01 -6.93 -8.36
CA TYR A 21 -12.40 -6.12 -7.20
C TYR A 21 -11.21 -5.75 -6.32
N CYS A 22 -10.14 -6.54 -6.36
CA CYS A 22 -8.91 -6.35 -5.58
C CYS A 22 -7.77 -5.71 -6.40
N GLY A 23 -8.00 -5.39 -7.68
CA GLY A 23 -6.99 -4.91 -8.63
C GLY A 23 -6.66 -3.42 -8.52
N ALA A 24 -6.19 -2.82 -9.62
CA ALA A 24 -5.69 -1.44 -9.69
C ALA A 24 -6.74 -0.36 -9.29
N ASP A 25 -8.02 -0.73 -9.29
CA ASP A 25 -9.15 0.14 -8.99
C ASP A 25 -9.89 -0.26 -7.70
N CYS A 26 -9.22 -0.97 -6.81
CA CYS A 26 -9.78 -1.26 -5.51
C CYS A 26 -9.69 -0.05 -4.56
N GLN A 27 -10.80 0.27 -3.89
CA GLN A 27 -10.94 1.32 -2.89
C GLN A 27 -10.38 0.87 -1.55
N LEU A 28 -9.19 1.35 -1.22
CA LEU A 28 -8.51 1.02 0.03
C LEU A 28 -9.26 1.43 1.30
N GLY A 29 -10.08 2.49 1.22
CA GLY A 29 -10.93 2.89 2.34
C GLY A 29 -12.06 1.90 2.65
N PHE A 30 -12.37 0.98 1.72
CA PHE A 30 -13.52 0.08 1.80
C PHE A 30 -13.15 -1.42 1.66
N GLY A 31 -11.88 -1.76 1.36
CA GLY A 31 -11.42 -3.15 1.28
C GLY A 31 -9.90 -3.34 1.15
N ILE A 32 -9.45 -4.59 1.27
CA ILE A 32 -8.06 -5.08 1.17
C ILE A 32 -7.76 -5.39 -0.30
N CYS A 33 -7.04 -4.51 -0.98
CA CYS A 33 -6.72 -4.66 -2.40
C CYS A 33 -5.46 -5.54 -2.58
N GLU A 34 -5.50 -6.47 -3.52
CA GLU A 34 -4.39 -7.43 -3.80
C GLU A 34 -3.23 -6.78 -4.56
N ASN A 35 -3.41 -5.57 -5.09
CA ASN A 35 -2.35 -4.82 -5.75
C ASN A 35 -2.29 -3.38 -5.21
N THR A 36 -1.90 -3.22 -3.94
CA THR A 36 -1.62 -1.89 -3.36
C THR A 36 -0.28 -1.30 -3.79
N ARG A 37 0.41 -1.91 -4.76
CA ARG A 37 1.68 -1.40 -5.31
C ARG A 37 1.45 -0.02 -5.88
N GLY A 38 1.99 0.99 -5.22
CA GLY A 38 1.83 2.40 -5.59
C GLY A 38 0.73 3.15 -4.82
N THR A 39 0.09 2.53 -3.82
CA THR A 39 -0.85 3.25 -2.95
C THR A 39 -0.18 3.80 -1.69
N PRO A 40 -0.39 5.09 -1.35
CA PRO A 40 0.25 5.72 -0.21
C PRO A 40 -0.12 5.02 1.10
N SER A 41 0.89 4.72 1.91
CA SER A 41 0.72 4.13 3.22
C SER A 41 -0.14 5.01 4.12
N MET A 42 -1.13 4.42 4.78
CA MET A 42 -2.05 5.12 5.70
C MET A 42 -1.65 4.96 7.16
N ASP A 43 -0.88 3.93 7.47
CA ASP A 43 -0.38 3.55 8.78
C ASP A 43 1.14 3.76 8.91
N GLY A 44 1.81 4.14 7.82
CA GLY A 44 3.25 4.38 7.78
C GLY A 44 4.06 3.11 7.53
N THR A 45 3.45 2.03 7.06
CA THR A 45 4.14 0.83 6.60
C THR A 45 4.22 0.75 5.08
N CYS A 46 5.27 0.14 4.55
CA CYS A 46 5.48 -0.01 3.12
C CYS A 46 5.93 -1.43 2.74
N GLY A 47 5.60 -1.82 1.53
CA GLY A 47 5.77 -3.17 1.04
C GLY A 47 4.84 -4.17 1.74
N GLY A 48 5.39 -5.33 2.09
CA GLY A 48 4.63 -6.46 2.65
C GLY A 48 3.73 -7.18 1.64
N SER A 49 2.86 -8.05 2.14
CA SER A 49 1.91 -8.82 1.31
C SER A 49 0.88 -7.96 0.59
N LEU A 50 0.67 -6.73 1.08
CA LEU A 50 -0.22 -5.75 0.48
C LEU A 50 0.54 -4.98 -0.61
N GLY A 51 1.76 -4.51 -0.33
CA GLY A 51 2.58 -3.77 -1.30
C GLY A 51 2.45 -2.25 -1.21
N TYR A 52 2.13 -1.69 -0.05
CA TYR A 52 2.00 -0.24 0.14
C TYR A 52 3.26 0.52 -0.31
N THR A 53 3.08 1.74 -0.84
CA THR A 53 4.19 2.67 -1.11
C THR A 53 4.20 3.81 -0.10
N CYS A 54 5.37 4.35 0.17
CA CYS A 54 5.53 5.58 0.93
C CYS A 54 5.28 6.83 0.08
N GLU A 55 5.39 6.71 -1.25
CA GLU A 55 5.23 7.82 -2.17
C GLU A 55 3.84 8.48 -2.04
N GLY A 56 3.81 9.77 -1.67
CA GLY A 56 2.56 10.51 -1.43
C GLY A 56 1.91 10.25 -0.06
N SER A 57 2.60 9.52 0.83
CA SER A 57 2.14 9.29 2.20
C SER A 57 2.45 10.48 3.11
N LYS A 58 1.61 10.70 4.13
CA LYS A 58 1.85 11.73 5.16
C LYS A 58 3.06 11.42 6.05
N PHE A 59 3.52 10.17 6.05
CA PHE A 59 4.69 9.74 6.82
C PHE A 59 6.00 10.05 6.10
N GLY A 60 5.96 10.37 4.81
CA GLY A 60 7.14 10.60 3.97
C GLY A 60 7.24 9.58 2.84
N ASP A 61 8.03 9.92 1.83
CA ASP A 61 8.06 9.21 0.55
C ASP A 61 9.03 8.01 0.52
N CYS A 62 9.87 7.85 1.53
CA CYS A 62 10.91 6.83 1.57
C CYS A 62 10.47 5.62 2.37
N CYS A 63 10.71 4.44 1.82
CA CYS A 63 10.43 3.17 2.48
C CYS A 63 11.73 2.59 3.05
N SER A 64 11.84 2.43 4.36
CA SER A 64 12.96 1.73 4.97
C SER A 64 12.92 0.22 4.70
N GLN A 65 14.07 -0.44 4.86
CA GLN A 65 14.23 -1.90 4.76
C GLN A 65 13.41 -2.66 5.80
N TYR A 66 13.00 -1.97 6.85
CA TYR A 66 12.13 -2.49 7.90
C TYR A 66 10.65 -2.43 7.52
N GLY A 67 10.31 -1.91 6.34
CA GLY A 67 8.93 -1.80 5.87
C GLY A 67 8.17 -0.62 6.49
N PHE A 68 8.87 0.46 6.85
CA PHE A 68 8.27 1.68 7.39
C PHE A 68 8.56 2.89 6.53
N CYS A 69 7.57 3.77 6.41
CA CYS A 69 7.65 5.05 5.74
C CYS A 69 8.21 6.13 6.65
N GLY A 70 9.13 6.91 6.10
CA GLY A 70 9.66 8.09 6.77
C GLY A 70 10.28 9.05 5.78
N PRO A 71 10.46 10.33 6.16
CA PRO A 71 11.07 11.33 5.29
C PRO A 71 12.55 11.57 5.61
N SER A 72 13.09 10.95 6.66
CA SER A 72 14.47 11.16 7.08
C SER A 72 15.44 10.22 6.37
N SER A 73 16.72 10.59 6.34
CA SER A 73 17.80 9.80 5.75
C SER A 73 17.86 8.35 6.25
N ALA A 74 17.43 8.08 7.49
CA ALA A 74 17.32 6.72 8.01
C ALA A 74 16.33 5.82 7.22
N TYR A 75 15.39 6.43 6.49
CA TYR A 75 14.43 5.76 5.62
C TYR A 75 14.79 5.89 4.14
N CYS A 76 15.44 6.99 3.72
CA CYS A 76 15.75 7.31 2.32
C CYS A 76 17.14 6.85 1.84
N GLU A 77 18.12 6.70 2.76
CA GLU A 77 19.50 6.35 2.42
C GLU A 77 19.75 4.83 2.55
N ALA A 78 20.71 4.43 3.40
CA ALA A 78 21.15 3.05 3.53
C ALA A 78 20.03 2.17 4.09
N GLY A 79 19.53 1.28 3.23
CA GLY A 79 18.40 0.42 3.54
C GLY A 79 17.07 0.94 3.01
N CYS A 80 17.03 1.94 2.13
CA CYS A 80 15.79 2.30 1.47
C CYS A 80 15.34 1.26 0.42
N ASN A 81 14.04 0.95 0.40
CA ASN A 81 13.40 0.02 -0.51
C ASN A 81 12.75 0.77 -1.68
N GLY A 82 13.52 0.95 -2.74
CA GLY A 82 13.12 1.70 -3.94
C GLY A 82 11.94 1.12 -4.72
N ASN A 83 11.52 -0.11 -4.41
CA ASN A 83 10.32 -0.70 -5.02
C ASN A 83 9.02 -0.18 -4.39
N HIS A 84 9.10 0.44 -3.20
CA HIS A 84 7.95 0.87 -2.40
C HIS A 84 8.13 2.29 -1.83
N GLY A 85 9.07 3.07 -2.36
CA GLY A 85 9.33 4.44 -1.93
C GLY A 85 10.48 5.08 -2.70
N HIS A 86 10.71 6.37 -2.46
CA HIS A 86 11.70 7.18 -3.16
C HIS A 86 13.03 7.24 -2.40
N CYS A 87 14.04 6.50 -2.85
CA CYS A 87 15.36 6.46 -2.23
C CYS A 87 16.29 7.51 -2.84
N HIS A 88 16.94 8.31 -2.02
CA HIS A 88 17.82 9.39 -2.43
C HIS A 88 18.93 9.66 -1.41
#